data_AF-A0A6I4TI49-F1
#
_entry.id   AF-A0A6I4TI49-F1
#
_cell.length_a   1.000
_cell.length_b   1.000
_cell.length_c   1.000
_cell.angle_alpha   90.00
_cell.angle_beta   90.00
_cell.angle_gamma   90.00
#
_symmetry.space_group_name_H-M   'P 1'
#
loop_
_entity.id
_entity.type
_entity.pdbx_description
1 polymer ?
#
loop_
_entity_poly.entity_id
_entity_poly.type
_entity_poly.pdbx_seq_one_letter_code
_entity_poly.pdbx_strand_id
1 'polypeptide(L)'
;MDERGSNEQDRIAPDMFGALVGWSHENLGDKVMVKLQSTRTHHLEPDGPLDEFRYFMTKNQAVVLANYLYSISDRLPQPRQRRWRWFR
;
A
#
# COMPACT_ATOMS: atom_id res chain seq x y z
N MET A 1 -37.39 -16.57 25.92
CA MET A 1 -37.69 -16.04 24.58
C MET A 1 -37.19 -14.61 24.52
N ASP A 2 -36.12 -14.23 23.84
CA ASP A 2 -35.09 -14.98 23.11
C ASP A 2 -33.79 -14.18 23.24
N GLU A 3 -32.69 -14.92 23.29
CA GLU A 3 -31.34 -14.44 23.14
C GLU A 3 -31.16 -13.79 21.76
N ARG A 4 -30.45 -12.67 21.71
CA ARG A 4 -29.49 -12.39 20.63
C ARG A 4 -28.62 -11.21 21.02
N GLY A 5 -27.45 -11.55 21.58
CA GLY A 5 -26.28 -10.70 21.42
C GLY A 5 -26.05 -10.44 19.94
N SER A 6 -25.56 -9.25 19.62
CA SER A 6 -25.04 -8.96 18.30
C SER A 6 -23.94 -7.93 18.46
N ASN A 7 -22.76 -8.47 18.78
CA ASN A 7 -21.44 -8.01 18.36
C ASN A 7 -21.44 -6.60 17.73
N GLU A 8 -21.08 -5.62 18.54
CA GLU A 8 -20.45 -4.38 18.08
C GLU A 8 -18.98 -4.67 17.72
N GLN A 9 -18.81 -5.71 16.93
CA GLN A 9 -17.57 -6.13 16.34
C GLN A 9 -17.71 -5.82 14.86
N ASP A 10 -17.10 -4.69 14.51
CA ASP A 10 -16.18 -4.69 13.38
C ASP A 10 -16.81 -4.86 12.01
N ARG A 11 -17.91 -4.14 11.76
CA ARG A 11 -18.28 -3.79 10.39
C ARG A 11 -17.58 -2.49 10.04
N ILE A 12 -16.29 -2.58 9.73
CA ILE A 12 -15.69 -1.58 8.84
C ILE A 12 -16.55 -1.64 7.58
N ALA A 13 -17.43 -0.65 7.42
CA ALA A 13 -18.30 -0.56 6.26
C ALA A 13 -17.39 -0.57 5.01
N PRO A 14 -17.78 -1.24 3.92
CA PRO A 14 -17.04 -1.20 2.64
C PRO A 14 -16.74 0.23 2.15
N ASP A 15 -17.47 1.21 2.67
CA ASP A 15 -17.34 2.65 2.38
C ASP A 15 -16.25 3.37 3.20
N MET A 16 -15.45 2.67 4.01
CA MET A 16 -14.36 3.26 4.83
C MET A 16 -12.96 3.20 4.17
N PHE A 17 -12.83 2.64 2.97
CA PHE A 17 -11.53 2.56 2.31
C PHE A 17 -11.27 3.80 1.46
N GLY A 18 -10.19 4.52 1.77
CA GLY A 18 -9.73 5.65 0.96
C GLY A 18 -9.01 5.20 -0.31
N ALA A 19 -9.18 5.93 -1.41
CA ALA A 19 -8.43 5.68 -2.64
C ALA A 19 -7.00 6.27 -2.51
N LEU A 20 -5.97 5.48 -2.83
CA LEU A 20 -4.58 5.97 -2.89
C LEU A 20 -4.39 6.80 -4.17
N VAL A 21 -4.07 8.08 -4.01
CA VAL A 21 -3.97 9.05 -5.12
C VAL A 21 -2.55 9.53 -5.38
N GLY A 22 -1.68 9.41 -4.38
CA GLY A 22 -0.29 9.85 -4.47
C GLY A 22 0.59 9.09 -3.49
N TRP A 23 1.85 8.94 -3.87
CA TRP A 23 2.89 8.42 -2.99
C TRP A 23 4.25 9.02 -3.36
N SER A 24 5.10 9.22 -2.36
CA SER A 24 6.49 9.65 -2.54
C SER A 24 7.38 9.00 -1.48
N HIS A 25 8.70 9.13 -1.62
CA HIS A 25 9.63 8.64 -0.62
C HIS A 25 10.79 9.61 -0.40
N GLU A 26 11.35 9.57 0.80
CA GLU A 26 12.61 10.23 1.13
C GLU A 26 13.60 9.20 1.65
N ASN A 27 14.82 9.23 1.13
CA ASN A 27 15.90 8.36 1.57
C ASN A 27 16.63 9.00 2.75
N LEU A 28 16.68 8.28 3.88
CA LEU A 28 17.24 8.75 5.15
C LEU A 28 18.38 7.84 5.58
N GLY A 29 19.28 7.54 4.65
CA GLY A 29 20.43 6.65 4.86
C GLY A 29 20.01 5.18 4.86
N ASP A 30 19.98 4.57 6.03
CA ASP A 30 19.59 3.18 6.28
C ASP A 30 18.08 3.02 6.52
N LYS A 31 17.35 4.15 6.56
CA LYS A 31 15.89 4.22 6.60
C LYS A 31 15.32 4.88 5.33
N VAL A 32 14.04 4.69 5.12
CA VAL A 32 13.22 5.38 4.12
C VAL A 32 11.94 5.86 4.80
N MET A 33 11.53 7.08 4.48
CA MET A 33 10.18 7.56 4.77
C MET A 33 9.34 7.38 3.51
N VAL A 34 8.21 6.69 3.61
CA VAL A 34 7.21 6.61 2.55
C VAL A 34 6.03 7.49 2.94
N LYS A 35 5.63 8.38 2.03
CA LYS A 35 4.47 9.23 2.16
C LYS A 35 3.37 8.69 1.27
N LEU A 36 2.19 8.44 1.83
CA LEU A 36 0.99 8.01 1.10
C LEU A 36 -0.09 9.09 1.25
N GLN A 37 -0.77 9.39 0.15
CA GLN A 37 -1.87 10.34 0.11
C GLN A 37 -3.13 9.62 -0.36
N SER A 38 -4.21 9.74 0.42
CA SER A 38 -5.50 9.12 0.11
C SER A 38 -6.65 10.11 0.19
N THR A 39 -7.71 9.84 -0.56
CA THR A 39 -8.99 10.54 -0.42
C THR A 39 -10.06 9.59 0.10
N ARG A 40 -10.98 10.08 0.93
CA ARG A 40 -12.12 9.31 1.46
C ARG A 40 -13.26 9.18 0.44
N THR A 41 -13.23 9.97 -0.62
CA THR A 41 -14.26 9.97 -1.65
C THR A 41 -13.72 9.32 -2.92
N HIS A 42 -14.51 8.45 -3.53
CA HIS A 42 -14.20 7.93 -4.88
C HIS A 42 -14.10 9.04 -5.94
N HIS A 43 -14.66 10.23 -5.67
CA HIS A 43 -14.50 11.42 -6.49
C HIS A 43 -13.25 12.21 -6.05
N LEU A 44 -12.30 12.31 -6.97
CA LEU A 44 -11.14 13.18 -6.89
C LEU A 44 -11.58 14.61 -7.21
N GLU A 45 -11.93 15.38 -6.20
CA GLU A 45 -12.00 16.84 -6.35
C GLU A 45 -10.58 17.42 -6.39
N PRO A 46 -10.24 18.30 -7.35
CA PRO A 46 -8.88 18.83 -7.50
C PRO A 46 -8.30 19.47 -6.22
N ASP A 47 -9.17 20.07 -5.41
CA ASP A 47 -8.82 20.74 -4.15
C ASP A 47 -9.44 20.05 -2.93
N GLY A 48 -9.86 18.79 -3.08
CA GLY A 48 -10.44 18.00 -1.99
C GLY A 48 -9.40 17.68 -0.91
N PRO A 49 -9.82 17.50 0.35
CA PRO A 49 -8.90 17.16 1.43
C PRO A 49 -8.27 15.78 1.19
N LEU A 50 -6.93 15.71 1.28
CA LEU A 50 -6.18 14.47 1.22
C LEU A 50 -5.71 14.08 2.63
N ASP A 51 -6.00 12.85 3.04
CA ASP A 51 -5.39 12.23 4.20
C ASP A 51 -3.92 11.87 3.84
N GLU A 52 -2.97 12.34 4.63
CA GLU A 52 -1.54 12.05 4.43
C GLU A 52 -1.01 11.14 5.54
N PHE A 53 -0.37 10.03 5.16
CA PHE A 53 0.27 9.09 6.06
C PHE A 53 1.76 9.00 5.77
N ARG A 54 2.59 9.05 6.82
CA ARG A 54 4.05 8.93 6.72
C ARG A 54 4.53 7.72 7.51
N TYR A 55 5.22 6.82 6.83
CA TYR A 55 5.77 5.61 7.43
C TYR A 55 7.29 5.62 7.34
N PHE A 56 7.94 5.50 8.49
CA PHE A 56 9.38 5.27 8.56
C PHE A 56 9.66 3.77 8.60
N MET A 57 10.59 3.32 7.77
CA MET A 57 10.99 1.92 7.75
C MET A 57 12.46 1.78 7.36
N THR A 58 13.06 0.65 7.71
CA THR A 58 14.37 0.27 7.17
C THR A 58 14.25 -0.08 5.68
N LYS A 59 15.38 -0.08 4.96
CA LYS A 59 15.41 -0.55 3.57
C LYS A 59 14.91 -2.00 3.41
N ASN A 60 15.20 -2.88 4.37
CA ASN A 60 14.73 -4.26 4.33
C ASN A 60 13.21 -4.37 4.49
N GLN A 61 12.61 -3.59 5.40
CA GLN A 61 11.15 -3.52 5.54
C GLN A 61 10.48 -2.98 4.27
N ALA A 62 11.09 -2.00 3.62
CA ALA A 62 10.60 -1.49 2.33
C ALA A 62 10.62 -2.57 1.23
N VAL A 63 11.66 -3.41 1.18
CA VAL A 63 11.73 -4.55 0.25
C VAL A 63 10.61 -5.56 0.51
N VAL A 64 10.36 -5.89 1.77
CA VAL A 64 9.26 -6.80 2.15
C VAL A 64 7.90 -6.24 1.70
N LEU A 65 7.65 -4.95 1.97
CA LEU A 65 6.43 -4.27 1.54
C LEU A 65 6.28 -4.27 0.02
N ALA A 66 7.34 -3.93 -0.71
CA ALA A 66 7.34 -3.92 -2.17
C ALA A 66 7.04 -5.30 -2.75
N ASN A 67 7.63 -6.36 -2.19
CA ASN A 67 7.37 -7.74 -2.63
C ASN A 67 5.93 -8.17 -2.37
N TYR A 68 5.37 -7.80 -1.22
CA TYR A 68 3.95 -8.06 -0.92
C TYR A 68 3.05 -7.36 -1.94
N LEU A 69 3.22 -6.05 -2.13
CA LEU A 69 2.44 -5.27 -3.12
C LEU A 69 2.59 -5.83 -4.54
N TYR A 70 3.78 -6.29 -4.89
CA TYR A 70 4.03 -6.95 -6.17
C TYR A 70 3.24 -8.26 -6.31
N SER A 71 3.27 -9.12 -5.28
CA SER A 71 2.59 -10.43 -5.30
C SER A 71 1.07 -10.33 -5.45
N ILE A 72 0.44 -9.30 -4.88
CA ILE A 72 -1.01 -9.08 -4.95
C ILE A 72 -1.45 -8.30 -6.20
N SER A 73 -0.50 -7.86 -7.04
CA SER A 73 -0.82 -7.06 -8.23
C SER A 73 -1.32 -7.89 -9.42
N ASP A 74 -1.40 -9.22 -9.29
CA ASP A 74 -1.66 -10.20 -10.35
C ASP A 74 -0.79 -10.02 -11.62
N ARG A 75 0.25 -9.18 -11.54
CA ARG A 75 1.27 -9.06 -12.58
C ARG A 75 2.18 -10.26 -12.44
N LEU A 76 2.13 -11.15 -13.44
CA LEU A 76 3.10 -12.24 -13.57
C LEU A 76 4.51 -11.69 -13.33
N PRO A 77 5.37 -12.39 -12.56
CA PRO A 77 6.77 -12.03 -12.41
C PRO A 77 7.34 -11.68 -13.77
N GLN A 78 7.77 -10.42 -13.99
CA GLN A 78 8.57 -10.15 -15.18
C GLN A 78 9.76 -11.10 -15.04
N PRO A 79 9.96 -12.03 -15.98
CA PRO A 79 11.07 -12.97 -15.87
C PRO A 79 12.31 -12.11 -15.75
N ARG A 80 12.99 -12.18 -14.59
CA ARG A 80 14.33 -11.60 -14.44
C ARG A 80 15.08 -12.18 -15.62
N GLN A 81 15.44 -11.36 -16.60
CA GLN A 81 16.30 -11.81 -17.67
C GLN A 81 17.55 -12.30 -16.97
N ARG A 82 17.65 -13.62 -16.80
CA ARG A 82 18.90 -14.29 -16.53
C ARG A 82 19.71 -13.98 -17.78
N ARG A 83 20.47 -12.89 -17.74
CA ARG A 83 21.62 -12.72 -18.61
C ARG A 83 22.54 -13.87 -18.25
N TRP A 84 22.34 -14.99 -18.94
CA TRP A 84 23.35 -16.01 -19.07
C TRP A 84 24.54 -15.30 -19.74
N ARG A 85 25.48 -14.81 -18.92
CA ARG A 85 26.89 -14.93 -19.27
C ARG A 85 27.12 -16.42 -19.61
N TRP A 86 28.09 -16.73 -20.46
CA TRP A 86 28.46 -18.09 -20.93
C TRP A 86 27.86 -18.58 -22.28
N PHE A 87 27.75 -17.74 -23.31
CA PHE A 87 27.99 -18.23 -24.69
C PHE A 87 28.74 -17.16 -25.50
N ARG A 88 30.06 -17.38 -25.61
CA ARG A 88 31.13 -16.67 -26.34
C ARG A 88 31.39 -15.20 -26.01
#